data_AF-Q9RPD6-F1
#
_entry.id   AF-Q9RPD6-F1
#
_cell.length_a   1.000
_cell.length_b   1.000
_cell.length_c   1.000
_cell.angle_alpha   90.00
_cell.angle_beta   90.00
_cell.angle_gamma   90.00
#
_symmetry.space_group_name_H-M   'P 1'
#
loop_
_entity.id
_entity.type
_entity.pdbx_description
1 polymer ?
#
loop_
_entity_poly.entity_id
_entity_poly.type
_entity_poly.pdbx_seq_one_letter_code
_entity_poly.pdbx_strand_id
1 'polypeptide(L)'
;MKKSKFLLLGSVASLASIPFVAAKCGETKEEKKPEEGKNPGQNTEPGKNPGGNTEPGKNPSENTEPGKNPGGNTEPGKNPGGNTEPGKNPGEEMNPGNNMTPGSNSENGNNQNTPIKKSLPAIISNSNQQLGEINKNDGQSILGALLEKNRSLNLDKSQLDVKNIKTASAIVFAKKNSTKYEGQILVSFRVKNHNSESTVTKQKLEDALKSISGKNLGKVQVSKETEKKDKAKIEASIKETIILKVPALAGKDLQFKTDLTKNEVNVSSNDFQGEVVLKFEVEVKSSEKQKLEDALKSISGKNLGKVQVSKETEKKDKAKIEASIKETIILKVPALAGKDLQFKTDLTKNEVNVSSNDFQGEVVLKFEVEVKSSEKQKLEDALKSISGKNLGKVQVSKETEKKDKAKIEASIKETIILKVPALAGKDLQFKTDLTKNEVNVSSNDFQGEVVLKFEVEVKSK
;
A
#
# COMPACT_ATOMS: atom_id res chain seq x y z
N MET A 1 -28.84 -12.55 49.65
CA MET A 1 -27.51 -13.10 49.98
C MET A 1 -27.17 -14.20 48.99
N LYS A 2 -26.14 -14.01 48.16
CA LYS A 2 -25.39 -15.09 47.48
C LYS A 2 -24.06 -14.50 47.04
N LYS A 3 -23.01 -14.90 47.77
CA LYS A 3 -21.61 -14.50 47.58
C LYS A 3 -21.07 -15.28 46.38
N SER A 4 -20.44 -14.61 45.41
CA SER A 4 -19.64 -15.29 44.39
C SER A 4 -18.18 -14.87 44.51
N LYS A 5 -17.33 -15.89 44.58
CA LYS A 5 -15.93 -15.88 45.02
C LYS A 5 -15.03 -15.28 43.93
N PHE A 6 -14.19 -14.33 44.35
CA PHE A 6 -12.99 -13.92 43.63
C PHE A 6 -11.97 -15.07 43.65
N LEU A 7 -11.57 -15.54 42.47
CA LEU A 7 -10.42 -16.41 42.29
C LEU A 7 -9.20 -15.52 42.01
N LEU A 8 -8.40 -15.31 43.05
CA LEU A 8 -7.08 -14.69 42.99
C LEU A 8 -6.07 -15.79 42.66
N LEU A 9 -5.68 -15.94 41.39
CA LEU A 9 -4.59 -16.81 40.99
C LEU A 9 -3.27 -16.03 41.05
N GLY A 10 -2.47 -16.35 42.06
CA GLY A 10 -1.13 -15.80 42.26
C GLY A 10 -0.15 -16.31 41.21
N SER A 11 0.67 -15.40 40.67
CA SER A 11 1.93 -15.74 40.02
C SER A 11 3.07 -15.56 41.01
N VAL A 12 3.77 -16.66 41.24
CA VAL A 12 4.98 -16.76 42.06
C VAL A 12 6.14 -16.04 41.38
N ALA A 13 6.83 -15.19 42.15
CA ALA A 13 8.08 -14.57 41.75
C ALA A 13 9.19 -15.62 41.71
N SER A 14 9.87 -15.76 40.57
CA SER A 14 11.10 -16.53 40.47
C SER A 14 12.29 -15.61 40.79
N LEU A 15 12.88 -15.80 41.97
CA LEU A 15 14.14 -15.21 42.40
C LEU A 15 15.29 -16.06 41.83
N ALA A 16 15.96 -15.58 40.78
CA ALA A 16 17.21 -16.16 40.33
C ALA A 16 18.38 -15.45 41.02
N SER A 17 19.22 -16.26 41.66
CA SER A 17 20.36 -15.92 42.52
C SER A 17 21.55 -15.32 41.78
N ILE A 18 22.15 -14.32 42.44
CA ILE A 18 23.42 -13.63 42.16
C ILE A 18 24.62 -14.60 42.11
N PRO A 19 25.71 -14.23 41.43
CA PRO A 19 26.99 -14.26 42.14
C PRO A 19 27.71 -12.90 42.13
N PHE A 20 28.21 -12.58 43.32
CA PHE A 20 29.02 -11.42 43.66
C PHE A 20 30.39 -11.53 42.98
N VAL A 21 30.86 -10.45 42.36
CA VAL A 21 32.29 -10.22 42.17
C VAL A 21 32.66 -8.99 42.99
N ALA A 22 33.41 -9.25 44.05
CA ALA A 22 34.08 -8.24 44.86
C ALA A 22 35.31 -7.73 44.09
N ALA A 23 35.34 -6.44 43.79
CA ALA A 23 36.58 -5.71 43.52
C ALA A 23 36.82 -4.70 44.64
N LYS A 24 38.08 -4.66 45.05
CA LYS A 24 38.64 -4.24 46.33
C LYS A 24 38.68 -2.72 46.48
N CYS A 25 38.35 -2.23 47.67
CA CYS A 25 38.55 -0.84 48.10
C CYS A 25 40.03 -0.44 48.11
N GLY A 26 40.28 0.83 47.80
CA GLY A 26 41.52 1.57 48.06
C GLY A 26 41.19 3.05 48.32
N GLU A 27 41.02 3.38 49.60
CA GLU A 27 41.31 4.62 50.34
C GLU A 27 41.27 6.03 49.69
N THR A 28 40.37 6.84 50.26
CA THR A 28 40.52 8.22 50.79
C THR A 28 41.29 9.29 50.02
N LYS A 29 40.61 10.42 49.70
CA LYS A 29 40.84 11.71 50.38
C LYS A 29 39.80 12.79 50.04
N GLU A 30 39.72 13.74 50.96
CA GLU A 30 38.69 14.74 51.25
C GLU A 30 38.47 15.86 50.21
N GLU A 31 37.26 16.41 50.31
CA GLU A 31 36.85 17.83 50.20
C GLU A 31 37.72 18.81 49.40
N LYS A 32 37.08 19.47 48.41
CA LYS A 32 36.82 20.92 48.42
C LYS A 32 36.05 21.40 47.18
N LYS A 33 34.96 22.14 47.43
CA LYS A 33 34.45 23.28 46.64
C LYS A 33 34.38 24.43 47.67
N PRO A 34 34.71 25.71 47.38
CA PRO A 34 34.29 26.55 46.23
C PRO A 34 35.48 27.30 45.60
N GLU A 35 35.42 28.14 44.56
CA GLU A 35 34.44 29.17 44.17
C GLU A 35 34.87 29.75 42.79
N GLU A 36 33.93 30.43 42.14
CA GLU A 36 34.04 31.57 41.21
C GLU A 36 35.27 31.85 40.32
N GLY A 37 34.97 32.07 39.03
CA GLY A 37 35.40 33.27 38.30
C GLY A 37 36.71 33.19 37.52
N LYS A 38 36.61 33.16 36.19
CA LYS A 38 37.23 34.12 35.24
C LYS A 38 37.13 33.62 33.79
N ASN A 39 36.39 34.37 32.97
CA ASN A 39 36.71 34.49 31.55
C ASN A 39 38.08 35.18 31.40
N PRO A 40 38.81 34.84 30.33
CA PRO A 40 39.29 35.90 29.46
C PRO A 40 38.88 35.59 28.01
N GLY A 41 38.10 36.49 27.43
CA GLY A 41 38.02 36.58 25.98
C GLY A 41 39.29 37.21 25.44
N GLN A 42 39.72 36.79 24.25
CA GLN A 42 40.13 37.70 23.19
C GLN A 42 40.27 37.00 21.84
N ASN A 43 39.46 37.50 20.91
CA ASN A 43 39.62 37.62 19.47
C ASN A 43 41.00 37.35 18.85
N THR A 44 41.01 36.62 17.73
CA THR A 44 41.80 37.00 16.54
C THR A 44 41.17 36.42 15.26
N GLU A 45 40.49 37.31 14.54
CA GLU A 45 40.30 37.52 13.08
C GLU A 45 40.28 36.40 11.99
N PRO A 46 39.61 36.69 10.85
CA PRO A 46 39.03 35.71 9.93
C PRO A 46 39.91 35.37 8.71
N GLY A 47 39.82 34.13 8.22
CA GLY A 47 40.66 33.64 7.13
C GLY A 47 39.96 32.75 6.10
N LYS A 48 39.50 33.40 5.02
CA LYS A 48 39.57 32.98 3.60
C LYS A 48 38.77 31.75 3.09
N ASN A 49 37.76 32.07 2.27
CA ASN A 49 37.19 31.22 1.20
C ASN A 49 38.26 30.80 0.17
N PRO A 50 38.03 29.65 -0.48
CA PRO A 50 37.74 29.64 -1.93
C PRO A 50 36.40 28.91 -2.17
N GLY A 51 35.45 29.43 -2.94
CA GLY A 51 35.59 29.80 -4.35
C GLY A 51 35.27 28.60 -5.23
N GLY A 52 33.99 28.36 -5.50
CA GLY A 52 33.51 27.26 -6.35
C GLY A 52 32.06 27.49 -6.79
N ASN A 53 31.90 28.36 -7.79
CA ASN A 53 30.64 28.69 -8.45
C ASN A 53 30.25 27.57 -9.43
N THR A 54 29.00 27.10 -9.37
CA THR A 54 28.35 26.47 -10.52
C THR A 54 26.90 26.94 -10.56
N GLU A 55 26.55 27.61 -11.65
CA GLU A 55 25.26 28.23 -11.93
C GLU A 55 24.10 27.22 -12.04
N PRO A 56 22.84 27.67 -11.89
CA PRO A 56 21.65 26.86 -12.07
C PRO A 56 21.39 26.57 -13.56
N GLY A 57 21.26 25.29 -13.90
CA GLY A 57 20.92 24.83 -15.25
C GLY A 57 19.53 25.28 -15.70
N LYS A 58 19.49 25.79 -16.93
CA LYS A 58 18.38 26.38 -17.68
C LYS A 58 17.20 25.41 -17.92
N ASN A 59 15.98 25.97 -17.92
CA ASN A 59 14.80 25.41 -18.57
C ASN A 59 15.06 25.14 -20.07
N PRO A 60 14.36 24.14 -20.63
CA PRO A 60 13.68 24.34 -21.91
C PRO A 60 12.19 24.03 -21.77
N SER A 61 11.38 25.05 -22.03
CA SER A 61 10.00 24.90 -22.51
C SER A 61 10.08 24.83 -24.04
N GLU A 62 9.48 23.83 -24.67
CA GLU A 62 8.71 23.94 -25.92
C GLU A 62 8.11 22.59 -26.37
N ASN A 63 6.77 22.53 -26.26
CA ASN A 63 5.78 22.16 -27.26
C ASN A 63 5.99 20.94 -28.20
N THR A 64 5.12 19.92 -28.09
CA THR A 64 4.51 19.27 -29.28
C THR A 64 3.17 18.61 -28.93
N GLU A 65 2.20 18.83 -29.81
CA GLU A 65 0.79 18.43 -29.74
C GLU A 65 0.55 16.90 -29.68
N PRO A 66 -0.58 16.43 -29.10
CA PRO A 66 -1.03 15.05 -29.28
C PRO A 66 -1.62 14.83 -30.68
N GLY A 67 -0.95 14.00 -31.48
CA GLY A 67 -1.39 13.61 -32.81
C GLY A 67 -2.74 12.90 -32.84
N LYS A 68 -3.58 13.33 -33.78
CA LYS A 68 -4.82 12.68 -34.23
C LYS A 68 -4.50 11.34 -34.89
N ASN A 69 -5.25 10.28 -34.56
CA ASN A 69 -5.36 9.08 -35.39
C ASN A 69 -6.80 8.93 -35.91
N PRO A 70 -7.02 8.88 -37.24
CA PRO A 70 -8.23 8.36 -37.84
C PRO A 70 -8.01 6.96 -38.43
N GLY A 71 -9.07 6.15 -38.45
CA GLY A 71 -9.14 4.84 -39.10
C GLY A 71 -9.55 3.78 -38.08
N GLY A 72 -10.67 3.08 -38.20
CA GLY A 72 -11.54 2.79 -39.32
C GLY A 72 -12.10 1.41 -38.98
N ASN A 73 -13.25 1.38 -38.31
CA ASN A 73 -13.88 0.15 -37.88
C ASN A 73 -14.86 -0.29 -38.97
N THR A 74 -14.53 -1.35 -39.71
CA THR A 74 -15.44 -2.02 -40.63
C THR A 74 -15.97 -3.31 -39.99
N GLU A 75 -17.28 -3.47 -40.11
CA GLU A 75 -18.13 -4.49 -39.49
C GLU A 75 -17.77 -5.94 -39.86
N PRO A 76 -18.12 -6.93 -39.00
CA PRO A 76 -18.06 -8.34 -39.36
C PRO A 76 -19.20 -8.72 -40.32
N GLY A 77 -18.84 -9.22 -41.49
CA GLY A 77 -19.76 -9.75 -42.49
C GLY A 77 -20.50 -11.01 -42.02
N LYS A 78 -21.83 -10.96 -42.19
CA LYS A 78 -22.76 -12.09 -42.17
C LYS A 78 -22.43 -13.09 -43.28
N ASN A 79 -22.68 -14.39 -43.04
CA ASN A 79 -23.47 -15.25 -43.95
C ASN A 79 -23.72 -16.68 -43.42
N PRO A 80 -24.67 -17.45 -44.00
CA PRO A 80 -25.80 -18.01 -43.25
C PRO A 80 -25.84 -19.55 -43.20
N GLY A 81 -26.85 -20.06 -42.49
CA GLY A 81 -27.10 -21.48 -42.26
C GLY A 81 -27.46 -22.31 -43.49
N GLY A 82 -27.32 -23.63 -43.31
CA GLY A 82 -27.72 -24.66 -44.26
C GLY A 82 -27.98 -25.98 -43.53
N ASN A 83 -29.19 -26.49 -43.76
CA ASN A 83 -29.90 -27.58 -43.09
C ASN A 83 -29.19 -28.95 -43.10
N THR A 84 -29.44 -29.79 -42.11
CA THR A 84 -29.03 -31.22 -42.08
C THR A 84 -30.28 -32.10 -42.05
N GLU A 85 -30.40 -33.04 -42.98
CA GLU A 85 -31.21 -34.26 -42.79
C GLU A 85 -30.45 -35.50 -43.30
N PRO A 86 -30.80 -36.70 -42.80
CA PRO A 86 -29.85 -37.79 -42.56
C PRO A 86 -29.90 -38.92 -43.61
N GLY A 87 -28.74 -39.52 -43.90
CA GLY A 87 -28.60 -40.59 -44.90
C GLY A 87 -27.86 -41.82 -44.41
N LYS A 88 -28.63 -42.79 -43.91
CA LYS A 88 -28.55 -44.26 -44.08
C LYS A 88 -27.17 -44.96 -44.11
N ASN A 89 -26.99 -45.89 -43.16
CA ASN A 89 -26.10 -47.05 -43.28
C ASN A 89 -26.43 -47.89 -44.54
N PRO A 90 -25.44 -48.64 -45.05
CA PRO A 90 -25.55 -50.09 -44.90
C PRO A 90 -24.25 -50.73 -44.38
N GLY A 91 -24.43 -51.76 -43.58
CA GLY A 91 -23.37 -52.71 -43.23
C GLY A 91 -23.21 -53.72 -44.36
N GLU A 92 -21.96 -54.02 -44.70
CA GLU A 92 -21.58 -55.23 -45.41
C GLU A 92 -20.33 -55.80 -44.73
N GLU A 93 -20.49 -57.02 -44.21
CA GLU A 93 -19.41 -57.96 -43.93
C GLU A 93 -18.64 -58.26 -45.22
N MET A 94 -17.31 -58.19 -45.18
CA MET A 94 -16.47 -58.90 -46.12
C MET A 94 -15.37 -59.63 -45.35
N ASN A 95 -15.48 -60.96 -45.36
CA ASN A 95 -14.44 -61.89 -44.90
C ASN A 95 -13.19 -61.79 -45.81
N PRO A 96 -11.97 -61.98 -45.27
CA PRO A 96 -10.75 -61.91 -46.06
C PRO A 96 -10.42 -63.29 -46.64
N GLY A 97 -10.40 -63.39 -47.97
CA GLY A 97 -9.95 -64.60 -48.65
C GLY A 97 -9.47 -64.29 -50.05
N ASN A 98 -8.15 -64.13 -50.23
CA ASN A 98 -7.33 -65.01 -51.07
C ASN A 98 -5.99 -64.37 -51.46
N ASN A 99 -5.01 -65.24 -51.40
CA ASN A 99 -3.59 -65.10 -51.71
C ASN A 99 -3.37 -64.85 -53.22
N MET A 100 -2.58 -63.84 -53.59
CA MET A 100 -1.76 -63.86 -54.81
C MET A 100 -0.49 -63.03 -54.61
N THR A 101 0.65 -63.71 -54.77
CA THR A 101 2.01 -63.17 -54.94
C THR A 101 2.14 -62.46 -56.30
N PRO A 102 3.15 -61.57 -56.48
CA PRO A 102 3.19 -60.61 -57.59
C PRO A 102 3.82 -61.19 -58.86
N GLY A 103 3.20 -60.92 -60.01
CA GLY A 103 3.73 -61.22 -61.34
C GLY A 103 4.05 -59.95 -62.13
N SER A 104 5.23 -59.91 -62.72
CA SER A 104 5.81 -58.82 -63.50
C SER A 104 5.17 -58.64 -64.90
N ASN A 105 5.15 -57.37 -65.33
CA ASN A 105 5.11 -56.79 -66.69
C ASN A 105 4.06 -57.24 -67.74
N SER A 106 3.33 -56.26 -68.29
CA SER A 106 3.32 -56.00 -69.74
C SER A 106 2.82 -54.58 -70.03
N GLU A 107 3.60 -53.86 -70.83
CA GLU A 107 3.19 -52.64 -71.54
C GLU A 107 2.07 -52.97 -72.54
N ASN A 108 1.06 -52.12 -72.65
CA ASN A 108 0.55 -51.64 -73.94
C ASN A 108 -0.29 -50.36 -73.75
N GLY A 109 -0.06 -49.38 -74.62
CA GLY A 109 -0.38 -47.97 -74.39
C GLY A 109 -1.82 -47.52 -74.62
N ASN A 110 -2.13 -46.32 -74.10
CA ASN A 110 -2.61 -45.17 -74.88
C ASN A 110 -2.80 -43.93 -73.99
N ASN A 111 -2.44 -42.79 -74.57
CA ASN A 111 -2.51 -41.41 -74.08
C ASN A 111 -3.72 -41.05 -73.19
N GLN A 112 -3.44 -40.67 -71.95
CA GLN A 112 -3.64 -39.30 -71.43
C GLN A 112 -2.64 -39.08 -70.29
N ASN A 113 -1.92 -37.95 -70.29
CA ASN A 113 -0.96 -37.61 -69.24
C ASN A 113 -1.69 -37.13 -67.97
N THR A 114 -2.55 -37.97 -67.41
CA THR A 114 -2.95 -37.90 -66.02
C THR A 114 -1.92 -38.71 -65.22
N PRO A 115 -1.35 -38.16 -64.13
CA PRO A 115 -0.46 -38.94 -63.28
C PRO A 115 -1.21 -40.20 -62.83
N ILE A 116 -0.68 -41.36 -63.21
CA ILE A 116 -1.28 -42.66 -62.88
C ILE A 116 -1.35 -42.76 -61.36
N LYS A 117 -2.57 -42.71 -60.81
CA LYS A 117 -2.79 -42.82 -59.37
C LYS A 117 -2.51 -44.24 -58.93
N LYS A 118 -1.86 -44.40 -57.78
CA LYS A 118 -1.59 -45.71 -57.20
C LYS A 118 -2.81 -46.16 -56.39
N SER A 119 -3.41 -47.28 -56.77
CA SER A 119 -4.52 -47.89 -56.04
C SER A 119 -4.06 -48.35 -54.64
N LEU A 120 -4.70 -47.86 -53.58
CA LEU A 120 -4.35 -48.18 -52.19
C LEU A 120 -4.37 -49.70 -51.90
N PRO A 121 -5.39 -50.47 -52.32
CA PRO A 121 -5.38 -51.93 -52.18
C PRO A 121 -4.21 -52.63 -52.91
N ALA A 122 -3.72 -52.05 -54.02
CA ALA A 122 -2.63 -52.64 -54.79
C ALA A 122 -1.26 -52.40 -54.16
N ILE A 123 -1.08 -51.28 -53.45
CA ILE A 123 0.21 -50.91 -52.86
C ILE A 123 0.34 -51.25 -51.37
N ILE A 124 -0.77 -51.37 -50.62
CA ILE A 124 -0.75 -51.73 -49.19
C ILE A 124 -1.21 -53.18 -49.02
N SER A 125 -0.25 -54.07 -48.79
CA SER A 125 -0.51 -55.49 -48.53
C SER A 125 -1.43 -55.70 -47.31
N ASN A 126 -2.24 -56.76 -47.33
CA ASN A 126 -3.17 -57.09 -46.25
C ASN A 126 -2.52 -57.18 -44.86
N SER A 127 -1.27 -57.68 -44.77
CA SER A 127 -0.50 -57.70 -43.52
C SER A 127 -0.21 -56.32 -42.95
N ASN A 128 -0.07 -55.31 -43.81
CA ASN A 128 0.20 -53.93 -43.42
C ASN A 128 -1.08 -53.12 -43.18
N GLN A 129 -2.26 -53.71 -43.42
CA GLN A 129 -3.56 -53.15 -43.03
C GLN A 129 -3.89 -53.48 -41.55
N GLN A 130 -3.11 -54.35 -40.91
CA GLN A 130 -3.14 -54.61 -39.47
C GLN A 130 -2.16 -53.67 -38.75
N LEU A 131 -2.69 -52.57 -38.23
CA LEU A 131 -1.88 -51.46 -37.69
C LEU A 131 -1.28 -51.78 -36.31
N GLY A 132 -1.78 -52.82 -35.63
CA GLY A 132 -1.39 -53.14 -34.28
C GLY A 132 -2.04 -52.19 -33.27
N GLU A 133 -1.26 -51.73 -32.29
CA GLU A 133 -1.75 -50.87 -31.22
C GLU A 133 -1.65 -49.38 -31.57
N ILE A 134 -2.75 -48.65 -31.42
CA ILE A 134 -2.82 -47.20 -31.63
C ILE A 134 -3.18 -46.48 -30.33
N ASN A 135 -2.68 -45.26 -30.15
CA ASN A 135 -2.87 -44.53 -28.88
C ASN A 135 -4.31 -44.03 -28.69
N LYS A 136 -5.04 -43.71 -29.77
CA LYS A 136 -6.40 -43.16 -29.71
C LYS A 136 -7.23 -43.61 -30.91
N ASN A 137 -8.53 -43.74 -30.72
CA ASN A 137 -9.47 -44.10 -31.79
C ASN A 137 -9.88 -42.89 -32.63
N ASP A 138 -8.92 -42.24 -33.29
CA ASP A 138 -9.14 -41.06 -34.11
C ASP A 138 -8.39 -41.17 -35.46
N GLY A 139 -8.84 -40.40 -36.47
CA GLY A 139 -8.29 -40.48 -37.81
C GLY A 139 -6.80 -40.12 -37.92
N GLN A 140 -6.29 -39.24 -37.06
CA GLN A 140 -4.87 -38.87 -37.06
C GLN A 140 -3.99 -40.00 -36.53
N SER A 141 -4.42 -40.63 -35.44
CA SER A 141 -3.75 -41.79 -34.84
C SER A 141 -3.75 -43.00 -35.78
N ILE A 142 -4.88 -43.25 -36.45
CA ILE A 142 -5.03 -44.33 -37.43
C ILE A 142 -4.13 -44.09 -38.66
N LEU A 143 -4.14 -42.86 -39.20
CA LEU A 143 -3.33 -42.53 -40.37
C LEU A 143 -1.83 -42.54 -40.04
N GLY A 144 -1.46 -42.07 -38.84
CA GLY A 144 -0.09 -42.16 -38.32
C GLY A 144 0.41 -43.60 -38.22
N ALA A 145 -0.40 -44.50 -37.64
CA ALA A 145 -0.05 -45.91 -37.53
C ALA A 145 0.05 -46.61 -38.90
N LEU A 146 -0.83 -46.26 -39.86
CA LEU A 146 -0.73 -46.77 -41.23
C LEU A 146 0.57 -46.35 -41.91
N LEU A 147 0.95 -45.08 -41.80
CA LEU A 147 2.21 -44.53 -42.34
C LEU A 147 3.42 -45.21 -41.72
N GLU A 148 3.40 -45.42 -40.40
CA GLU A 148 4.46 -46.09 -39.65
C GLU A 148 4.63 -47.56 -40.06
N LYS A 149 3.52 -48.28 -40.23
CA LYS A 149 3.53 -49.66 -40.69
C LYS A 149 4.02 -49.80 -42.14
N ASN A 150 3.82 -48.76 -42.95
CA ASN A 150 4.13 -48.74 -44.39
C ASN A 150 5.25 -47.73 -44.73
N ARG A 151 6.23 -47.52 -43.84
CA ARG A 151 7.31 -46.55 -44.03
C ARG A 151 8.05 -46.71 -45.36
N SER A 152 8.24 -47.95 -45.84
CA SER A 152 8.91 -48.24 -47.11
C SER A 152 8.16 -47.74 -48.35
N LEU A 153 6.84 -47.52 -48.25
CA LEU A 153 6.02 -47.00 -49.35
C LEU A 153 6.02 -45.47 -49.43
N ASN A 154 6.57 -44.79 -48.41
CA ASN A 154 6.63 -43.33 -48.30
C ASN A 154 5.31 -42.64 -48.67
N LEU A 155 4.21 -43.07 -48.03
CA LEU A 155 2.88 -42.59 -48.36
C LEU A 155 2.72 -41.11 -48.00
N ASP A 156 2.08 -40.34 -48.89
CA ASP A 156 1.80 -38.93 -48.64
C ASP A 156 0.54 -38.74 -47.79
N LYS A 157 0.73 -38.43 -46.51
CA LYS A 157 -0.35 -38.19 -45.54
C LYS A 157 -1.36 -37.15 -46.02
N SER A 158 -0.93 -36.11 -46.75
CA SER A 158 -1.81 -35.01 -47.17
C SER A 158 -2.93 -35.46 -48.12
N GLN A 159 -2.71 -36.57 -48.81
CA GLN A 159 -3.56 -37.12 -49.87
C GLN A 159 -4.56 -38.17 -49.37
N LEU A 160 -4.48 -38.56 -48.09
CA LEU A 160 -5.25 -39.63 -47.49
C LEU A 160 -6.16 -39.08 -46.38
N ASP A 161 -7.28 -39.76 -46.15
CA ASP A 161 -8.20 -39.45 -45.07
C ASP A 161 -8.85 -40.73 -44.51
N VAL A 162 -9.52 -40.60 -43.36
CA VAL A 162 -10.11 -41.73 -42.62
C VAL A 162 -11.60 -41.51 -42.41
N LYS A 163 -12.42 -42.53 -42.71
CA LYS A 163 -13.86 -42.55 -42.45
C LYS A 163 -14.28 -43.86 -41.77
N ASN A 164 -15.52 -43.91 -41.31
CA ASN A 164 -16.13 -45.11 -40.73
C ASN A 164 -15.27 -45.72 -39.60
N ILE A 165 -14.80 -44.88 -38.68
CA ILE A 165 -14.00 -45.30 -37.51
C ILE A 165 -14.90 -46.08 -36.56
N LYS A 166 -14.60 -47.37 -36.40
CA LYS A 166 -15.21 -48.30 -35.44
C LYS A 166 -14.23 -48.60 -34.30
N THR A 167 -14.63 -49.44 -33.35
CA THR A 167 -13.83 -49.76 -32.15
C THR A 167 -12.48 -50.41 -32.45
N ALA A 168 -12.37 -51.20 -33.52
CA ALA A 168 -11.16 -51.94 -33.89
C ALA A 168 -10.82 -51.85 -35.39
N SER A 169 -11.50 -50.99 -36.14
CA SER A 169 -11.32 -50.88 -37.59
C SER A 169 -11.71 -49.51 -38.13
N ALA A 170 -11.14 -49.09 -39.25
CA ALA A 170 -11.56 -47.89 -39.98
C ALA A 170 -11.31 -48.04 -41.49
N ILE A 171 -11.89 -47.15 -42.30
CA ILE A 171 -11.62 -47.09 -43.73
C ILE A 171 -10.65 -45.94 -44.01
N VAL A 172 -9.48 -46.24 -44.57
CA VAL A 172 -8.55 -45.23 -45.09
C VAL A 172 -8.74 -45.11 -46.59
N PHE A 173 -8.94 -43.89 -47.09
CA PHE A 173 -9.25 -43.64 -48.50
C PHE A 173 -8.42 -42.49 -49.08
N ALA A 174 -8.21 -42.52 -50.39
CA ALA A 174 -7.62 -41.39 -51.10
C ALA A 174 -8.62 -40.24 -51.21
N LYS A 175 -8.20 -39.01 -50.88
CA LYS A 175 -9.06 -37.83 -50.98
C LYS A 175 -9.53 -37.62 -52.42
N LYS A 176 -10.70 -37.00 -52.60
CA LYS A 176 -11.28 -36.71 -53.93
C LYS A 176 -10.34 -35.92 -54.84
N ASN A 177 -9.57 -34.99 -54.26
CA ASN A 177 -8.57 -34.18 -54.96
C ASN A 177 -7.18 -34.84 -54.98
N SER A 178 -7.05 -36.13 -54.63
CA SER A 178 -5.75 -36.78 -54.61
C SER A 178 -5.19 -36.93 -56.02
N THR A 179 -3.92 -36.56 -56.20
CA THR A 179 -3.17 -36.74 -57.46
C THR A 179 -2.28 -37.98 -57.43
N LYS A 180 -2.11 -38.61 -56.25
CA LYS A 180 -1.17 -39.73 -56.03
C LYS A 180 -1.85 -41.08 -55.83
N TYR A 181 -3.04 -41.10 -55.22
CA TYR A 181 -3.69 -42.33 -54.79
C TYR A 181 -5.16 -42.38 -55.21
N GLU A 182 -5.68 -43.60 -55.30
CA GLU A 182 -7.09 -43.87 -55.49
C GLU A 182 -7.54 -45.11 -54.68
N GLY A 183 -8.85 -45.25 -54.52
CA GLY A 183 -9.44 -46.36 -53.77
C GLY A 183 -9.42 -46.16 -52.24
N GLN A 184 -9.78 -47.23 -51.53
CA GLN A 184 -9.87 -47.28 -50.08
C GLN A 184 -9.51 -48.67 -49.56
N ILE A 185 -9.03 -48.75 -48.32
CA ILE A 185 -8.68 -49.99 -47.63
C ILE A 185 -9.34 -50.04 -46.24
N LEU A 186 -9.66 -51.24 -45.78
CA LEU A 186 -10.11 -51.49 -44.41
C LEU A 186 -8.89 -51.79 -43.55
N VAL A 187 -8.65 -50.97 -42.53
CA VAL A 187 -7.57 -51.19 -41.57
C VAL A 187 -8.13 -51.72 -40.26
N SER A 188 -7.34 -52.53 -39.55
CA SER A 188 -7.66 -53.04 -38.23
C SER A 188 -6.61 -52.64 -37.21
N PHE A 189 -7.05 -52.40 -35.97
CA PHE A 189 -6.19 -51.93 -34.89
C PHE A 189 -6.77 -52.32 -33.52
N ARG A 190 -5.92 -52.28 -32.51
CA ARG A 190 -6.33 -52.24 -31.10
C ARG A 190 -6.06 -50.84 -30.58
N VAL A 191 -7.07 -50.19 -30.02
CA VAL A 191 -6.84 -48.95 -29.27
C VAL A 191 -6.16 -49.36 -27.98
N LYS A 192 -4.98 -48.82 -27.69
CA LYS A 192 -4.39 -48.97 -26.37
C LYS A 192 -5.44 -48.55 -25.37
N ASN A 193 -5.84 -49.47 -24.50
CA ASN A 193 -6.63 -49.10 -23.35
C ASN A 193 -5.77 -48.12 -22.57
N HIS A 194 -6.03 -46.84 -22.75
CA HIS A 194 -5.64 -45.84 -21.80
C HIS A 194 -6.54 -45.96 -20.56
N ASN A 195 -6.49 -47.13 -19.90
CA ASN A 195 -6.26 -47.18 -18.45
C ASN A 195 -4.76 -46.94 -18.16
N SER A 196 -4.19 -46.05 -18.96
CA SER A 196 -3.11 -45.16 -18.63
C SER A 196 -3.71 -43.74 -18.77
N GLU A 197 -4.72 -43.36 -17.98
CA GLU A 197 -4.41 -42.65 -16.72
C GLU A 197 -3.19 -43.32 -16.17
N SER A 198 -2.00 -42.74 -16.40
CA SER A 198 -0.87 -43.20 -15.62
C SER A 198 -1.42 -43.32 -14.21
N THR A 199 -1.52 -44.53 -13.68
CA THR A 199 -1.46 -44.70 -12.25
C THR A 199 0.00 -44.37 -11.86
N VAL A 200 0.47 -43.16 -12.22
CA VAL A 200 0.79 -42.25 -11.14
C VAL A 200 -0.49 -42.22 -10.33
N THR A 201 -0.63 -43.17 -9.40
CA THR A 201 -1.45 -42.94 -8.22
C THR A 201 -1.09 -41.53 -7.82
N LYS A 202 -1.96 -40.55 -8.12
CA LYS A 202 -1.66 -39.16 -7.78
C LYS A 202 -1.35 -39.25 -6.31
N GLN A 203 -0.19 -38.74 -5.93
CA GLN A 203 0.25 -38.82 -4.55
C GLN A 203 -0.91 -38.35 -3.66
N LYS A 204 -1.16 -39.05 -2.54
CA LYS A 204 -2.20 -38.58 -1.63
C LYS A 204 -1.79 -37.21 -1.14
N LEU A 205 -2.72 -36.26 -1.14
CA LEU A 205 -2.45 -34.92 -0.62
C LEU A 205 -1.98 -34.98 0.84
N GLU A 206 -2.48 -35.96 1.60
CA GLU A 206 -2.02 -36.30 2.94
C GLU A 206 -0.51 -36.58 3.00
N ASP A 207 0.03 -37.36 2.06
CA ASP A 207 1.45 -37.70 2.02
C ASP A 207 2.31 -36.48 1.68
N ALA A 208 1.78 -35.56 0.88
CA ALA A 208 2.45 -34.31 0.54
C ALA A 208 2.45 -33.32 1.72
N LEU A 209 1.39 -33.30 2.54
CA LEU A 209 1.23 -32.43 3.70
C LEU A 209 1.78 -33.03 5.01
N LYS A 210 2.39 -34.22 4.98
CA LYS A 210 2.89 -34.93 6.17
C LYS A 210 3.86 -34.14 7.06
N SER A 211 4.56 -33.15 6.52
CA SER A 211 5.47 -32.27 7.29
C SER A 211 4.72 -31.29 8.20
N ILE A 212 3.42 -31.07 7.95
CA ILE A 212 2.57 -30.25 8.80
C ILE A 212 2.11 -31.11 9.98
N SER A 213 2.90 -31.08 11.06
CA SER A 213 2.64 -31.85 12.27
C SER A 213 1.20 -31.64 12.79
N GLY A 214 0.52 -32.75 13.07
CA GLY A 214 -0.85 -32.75 13.59
C GLY A 214 -1.89 -32.10 12.67
N LYS A 215 -1.60 -31.94 11.38
CA LYS A 215 -2.44 -31.19 10.42
C LYS A 215 -2.76 -29.77 10.89
N ASN A 216 -1.83 -29.17 11.63
CA ASN A 216 -2.00 -27.83 12.19
C ASN A 216 -1.06 -26.83 11.51
N LEU A 217 -1.64 -25.88 10.78
CA LEU A 217 -0.91 -24.77 10.18
C LEU A 217 -0.41 -23.76 11.22
N GLY A 218 -0.98 -23.77 12.42
CA GLY A 218 -0.68 -22.77 13.45
C GLY A 218 -1.28 -21.43 13.05
N LYS A 219 -0.50 -20.36 13.18
CA LYS A 219 -0.94 -18.99 12.92
C LYS A 219 -0.93 -18.67 11.43
N VAL A 220 -2.06 -18.19 10.92
CA VAL A 220 -2.28 -17.67 9.57
C VAL A 220 -2.52 -16.17 9.70
N GLN A 221 -1.81 -15.36 8.92
CA GLN A 221 -1.75 -13.91 9.14
C GLN A 221 -2.57 -13.10 8.12
N VAL A 222 -3.44 -12.22 8.60
CA VAL A 222 -4.16 -11.22 7.77
C VAL A 222 -3.62 -9.82 8.03
N SER A 223 -3.81 -8.86 7.13
CA SER A 223 -3.15 -7.54 7.28
C SER A 223 -3.88 -6.59 8.24
N LYS A 224 -5.17 -6.81 8.49
CA LYS A 224 -6.01 -5.96 9.35
C LYS A 224 -6.98 -6.79 10.20
N GLU A 225 -7.41 -6.25 11.34
CA GLU A 225 -8.39 -6.91 12.22
C GLU A 225 -9.71 -7.19 11.51
N THR A 226 -10.15 -6.28 10.64
CA THR A 226 -11.37 -6.44 9.81
C THR A 226 -11.28 -7.60 8.83
N GLU A 227 -10.07 -8.02 8.45
CA GLU A 227 -9.85 -9.12 7.49
C GLU A 227 -9.91 -10.50 8.15
N LYS A 228 -9.99 -10.60 9.49
CA LYS A 228 -10.14 -11.89 10.19
C LYS A 228 -11.42 -12.66 9.85
N LYS A 229 -12.37 -12.01 9.18
CA LYS A 229 -13.62 -12.60 8.69
C LYS A 229 -13.71 -12.61 7.16
N ASP A 230 -12.70 -12.08 6.46
CA ASP A 230 -12.68 -12.03 5.00
C ASP A 230 -12.17 -13.36 4.45
N LYS A 231 -13.08 -14.13 3.85
CA LYS A 231 -12.81 -15.45 3.31
C LYS A 231 -11.63 -15.46 2.33
N ALA A 232 -11.59 -14.53 1.38
CA ALA A 232 -10.57 -14.53 0.33
C ALA A 232 -9.19 -14.19 0.90
N LYS A 233 -9.12 -13.29 1.89
CA LYS A 233 -7.87 -12.94 2.58
C LYS A 233 -7.33 -14.11 3.40
N ILE A 234 -8.21 -14.80 4.11
CA ILE A 234 -7.82 -15.97 4.91
C ILE A 234 -7.37 -17.12 3.99
N GLU A 235 -8.07 -17.42 2.90
CA GLU A 235 -7.66 -18.45 1.93
C GLU A 235 -6.29 -18.15 1.30
N ALA A 236 -6.04 -16.89 0.92
CA ALA A 236 -4.75 -16.48 0.39
C ALA A 236 -3.63 -16.70 1.43
N SER A 237 -3.88 -16.33 2.69
CA SER A 237 -2.92 -16.50 3.78
C SER A 237 -2.69 -17.97 4.15
N ILE A 238 -3.74 -18.79 4.13
CA ILE A 238 -3.64 -20.25 4.28
C ILE A 238 -2.77 -20.84 3.17
N LYS A 239 -3.01 -20.44 1.91
CA LYS A 239 -2.22 -20.89 0.75
C LYS A 239 -0.75 -20.53 0.89
N GLU A 240 -0.44 -19.30 1.27
CA GLU A 240 0.92 -18.84 1.53
C GLU A 240 1.58 -19.66 2.66
N THR A 241 0.86 -19.89 3.76
CA THR A 241 1.34 -20.67 4.91
C THR A 241 1.62 -22.14 4.55
N ILE A 242 0.73 -22.77 3.76
CA ILE A 242 0.93 -24.14 3.25
C ILE A 242 2.19 -24.19 2.39
N ILE A 243 2.37 -23.26 1.45
CA ILE A 243 3.54 -23.22 0.57
C ILE A 243 4.83 -22.98 1.37
N LEU A 244 4.79 -22.14 2.41
CA LEU A 244 5.95 -21.88 3.25
C LEU A 244 6.38 -23.12 4.05
N LYS A 245 5.43 -23.90 4.57
CA LYS A 245 5.70 -25.18 5.26
C LYS A 245 5.99 -26.34 4.31
N VAL A 246 5.44 -26.30 3.10
CA VAL A 246 5.54 -27.35 2.08
C VAL A 246 5.84 -26.72 0.71
N PRO A 247 7.08 -26.25 0.46
CA PRO A 247 7.43 -25.55 -0.78
C PRO A 247 7.16 -26.34 -2.06
N ALA A 248 7.14 -27.68 -1.98
CA ALA A 248 6.82 -28.56 -3.11
C ALA A 248 5.39 -28.39 -3.66
N LEU A 249 4.49 -27.74 -2.91
CA LEU A 249 3.13 -27.42 -3.33
C LEU A 249 3.02 -26.06 -4.05
N ALA A 250 4.12 -25.33 -4.19
CA ALA A 250 4.15 -24.08 -4.96
C ALA A 250 3.69 -24.34 -6.42
N GLY A 251 2.80 -23.48 -6.92
CA GLY A 251 2.24 -23.59 -8.26
C GLY A 251 1.20 -24.70 -8.46
N LYS A 252 0.85 -25.46 -7.42
CA LYS A 252 -0.23 -26.46 -7.46
C LYS A 252 -1.59 -25.83 -7.27
N ASP A 253 -2.61 -26.46 -7.86
CA ASP A 253 -4.00 -25.99 -7.78
C ASP A 253 -4.60 -26.36 -6.42
N LEU A 254 -4.26 -25.61 -5.37
CA LEU A 254 -4.85 -25.77 -4.03
C LEU A 254 -6.22 -25.09 -3.99
N GLN A 255 -7.22 -25.89 -3.64
CA GLN A 255 -8.61 -25.48 -3.48
C GLN A 255 -9.02 -25.60 -2.02
N PHE A 256 -9.82 -24.63 -1.56
CA PHE A 256 -10.28 -24.55 -0.17
C PHE A 256 -11.80 -24.67 -0.14
N LYS A 257 -12.29 -25.66 0.60
CA LYS A 257 -13.71 -25.90 0.88
C LYS A 257 -13.89 -25.73 2.39
N THR A 258 -15.11 -25.34 2.80
CA THR A 258 -15.61 -25.10 4.18
C THR A 258 -15.76 -23.64 4.61
N ASP A 259 -16.46 -23.49 5.73
CA ASP A 259 -16.61 -22.26 6.50
C ASP A 259 -15.39 -22.07 7.41
N LEU A 260 -14.61 -21.02 7.13
CA LEU A 260 -13.36 -20.70 7.81
C LEU A 260 -13.53 -20.23 9.26
N THR A 261 -14.77 -19.98 9.70
CA THR A 261 -15.07 -19.55 11.09
C THR A 261 -14.82 -20.63 12.13
N LYS A 262 -14.60 -21.88 11.71
CA LYS A 262 -14.30 -23.02 12.59
C LYS A 262 -12.81 -23.24 12.83
N ASN A 263 -11.93 -22.35 12.36
CA ASN A 263 -10.48 -22.51 12.46
C ASN A 263 -9.98 -23.82 11.80
N GLU A 264 -10.74 -24.33 10.84
CA GLU A 264 -10.47 -25.56 10.09
C GLU A 264 -10.84 -25.34 8.61
N VAL A 265 -10.03 -25.90 7.71
CA VAL A 265 -10.24 -25.81 6.25
C VAL A 265 -10.04 -27.17 5.59
N ASN A 266 -10.91 -27.53 4.64
CA ASN A 266 -10.69 -28.69 3.79
C ASN A 266 -9.89 -28.26 2.56
N VAL A 267 -8.69 -28.81 2.42
CA VAL A 267 -7.81 -28.56 1.29
C VAL A 267 -7.90 -29.71 0.31
N SER A 268 -8.11 -29.40 -0.97
CA SER A 268 -8.08 -30.35 -2.08
C SER A 268 -7.21 -29.82 -3.21
N SER A 269 -6.84 -30.67 -4.17
CA SER A 269 -6.14 -30.22 -5.37
C SER A 269 -6.36 -31.17 -6.52
N ASN A 270 -6.49 -30.63 -7.74
CA ASN A 270 -6.58 -31.42 -8.96
C ASN A 270 -5.30 -32.23 -9.24
N ASP A 271 -4.17 -31.82 -8.66
CA ASP A 271 -2.86 -32.46 -8.81
C ASP A 271 -2.67 -33.69 -7.89
N PHE A 272 -3.51 -33.83 -6.85
CA PHE A 272 -3.37 -34.84 -5.79
C PHE A 272 -4.65 -35.67 -5.60
N GLN A 273 -4.56 -36.79 -4.88
CA GLN A 273 -5.71 -37.56 -4.43
C GLN A 273 -6.11 -37.19 -3.00
N GLY A 274 -7.42 -37.11 -2.74
CA GLY A 274 -8.00 -36.92 -1.42
C GLY A 274 -8.12 -35.46 -0.97
N GLU A 275 -8.76 -35.28 0.19
CA GLU A 275 -8.92 -33.99 0.86
C GLU A 275 -8.30 -34.08 2.25
N VAL A 276 -7.69 -32.99 2.71
CA VAL A 276 -7.04 -32.91 4.02
C VAL A 276 -7.63 -31.77 4.81
N VAL A 277 -8.08 -32.05 6.03
CA VAL A 277 -8.53 -31.02 6.96
C VAL A 277 -7.32 -30.45 7.69
N LEU A 278 -7.11 -29.15 7.57
CA LEU A 278 -6.05 -28.42 8.28
C LEU A 278 -6.65 -27.47 9.31
N LYS A 279 -6.05 -27.42 10.50
CA LYS A 279 -6.41 -26.49 11.57
C LYS A 279 -5.51 -25.25 11.52
N PHE A 280 -6.05 -24.09 11.87
CA PHE A 280 -5.30 -22.83 11.90
C PHE A 280 -5.89 -21.84 12.90
N GLU A 281 -5.13 -20.81 13.24
CA GLU A 281 -5.58 -19.65 14.02
C GLU A 281 -5.34 -18.38 13.20
N VAL A 282 -6.34 -17.51 13.08
CA VAL A 282 -6.19 -16.25 12.32
C VAL A 282 -5.68 -15.15 13.25
N GLU A 283 -4.51 -14.60 12.93
CA GLU A 283 -3.92 -13.47 13.64
C GLU A 283 -3.72 -12.29 12.66
N VAL A 284 -3.71 -11.06 13.17
CA VAL A 284 -3.28 -9.92 12.35
C VAL A 284 -1.77 -9.94 12.28
N LYS A 285 -1.21 -9.89 11.07
CA LYS A 285 0.21 -9.64 10.81
C LYS A 285 0.61 -8.41 11.59
N SER A 286 1.34 -8.61 12.67
CA SER A 286 2.03 -7.54 13.37
C SER A 286 3.05 -6.98 12.37
N SER A 287 2.67 -5.95 11.61
CA SER A 287 3.69 -5.13 10.95
C SER A 287 4.57 -4.59 12.06
N GLU A 288 5.88 -4.79 11.95
CA GLU A 288 6.81 -4.10 12.82
C GLU A 288 6.58 -2.60 12.62
N LYS A 289 5.82 -1.99 13.54
CA LYS A 289 5.60 -0.56 13.57
C LYS A 289 6.99 0.08 13.63
N GLN A 290 7.22 1.11 12.83
CA GLN A 290 8.46 1.87 12.89
C GLN A 290 8.65 2.45 14.30
N LYS A 291 9.90 2.55 14.79
CA LYS A 291 10.16 3.23 16.07
C LYS A 291 9.81 4.70 15.94
N LEU A 292 9.08 5.24 16.92
CA LEU A 292 8.73 6.66 16.97
C LEU A 292 9.98 7.55 17.03
N GLU A 293 11.03 7.05 17.70
CA GLU A 293 12.36 7.68 17.76
C GLU A 293 12.92 7.95 16.36
N ASP A 294 12.81 6.98 15.43
CA ASP A 294 13.33 7.12 14.07
C ASP A 294 12.55 8.17 13.27
N ALA A 295 11.24 8.28 13.53
CA ALA A 295 10.39 9.29 12.90
C ALA A 295 10.68 10.71 13.43
N LEU A 296 11.04 10.84 14.72
CA LEU A 296 11.34 12.12 15.37
C LEU A 296 12.82 12.54 15.27
N LYS A 297 13.66 11.78 14.58
CA LYS A 297 15.12 12.03 14.48
C LYS A 297 15.51 13.42 13.97
N SER A 298 14.64 14.10 13.21
CA SER A 298 14.89 15.46 12.72
C SER A 298 14.78 16.52 13.82
N ILE A 299 14.16 16.19 14.96
CA ILE A 299 14.09 17.06 16.13
C ILE A 299 15.41 16.93 16.90
N SER A 300 16.37 17.78 16.53
CA SER A 300 17.71 17.80 17.14
C SER A 300 17.65 17.85 18.67
N GLY A 301 18.40 16.96 19.31
CA GLY A 301 18.49 16.87 20.78
C GLY A 301 17.17 16.55 21.48
N LYS A 302 16.15 16.04 20.76
CA LYS A 302 14.79 15.84 21.28
C LYS A 302 14.18 17.12 21.87
N ASN A 303 14.54 18.27 21.30
CA ASN A 303 14.09 19.57 21.78
C ASN A 303 13.18 20.25 20.75
N LEU A 304 11.93 20.46 21.13
CA LEU A 304 10.95 21.20 20.34
C LEU A 304 11.24 22.71 20.33
N GLY A 305 12.00 23.21 21.29
CA GLY A 305 12.22 24.63 21.49
C GLY A 305 10.96 25.28 22.04
N LYS A 306 10.57 26.42 21.46
CA LYS A 306 9.43 27.20 21.92
C LYS A 306 8.10 26.65 21.40
N VAL A 307 7.16 26.47 22.31
CA VAL A 307 5.78 26.06 22.08
C VAL A 307 4.89 27.22 22.50
N GLN A 308 3.97 27.66 21.63
CA GLN A 308 3.25 28.92 21.81
C GLN A 308 1.82 28.74 22.31
N VAL A 309 1.44 29.49 23.34
CA VAL A 309 0.05 29.61 23.82
C VAL A 309 -0.48 31.02 23.55
N SER A 310 -1.79 31.26 23.55
CA SER A 310 -2.34 32.56 23.13
C SER A 310 -2.35 33.61 24.25
N LYS A 311 -2.34 33.18 25.51
CA LYS A 311 -2.41 34.06 26.70
C LYS A 311 -1.48 33.57 27.80
N GLU A 312 -1.04 34.47 28.67
CA GLU A 312 -0.20 34.14 29.83
C GLU A 312 -0.88 33.12 30.77
N THR A 313 -2.19 33.23 30.94
CA THR A 313 -2.99 32.30 31.74
C THR A 313 -3.02 30.87 31.18
N GLU A 314 -2.75 30.69 29.89
CA GLU A 314 -2.74 29.37 29.23
C GLU A 314 -1.40 28.63 29.39
N LYS A 315 -0.36 29.26 29.94
CA LYS A 315 0.94 28.59 30.18
C LYS A 315 0.87 27.41 31.15
N LYS A 316 -0.25 27.26 31.88
CA LYS A 316 -0.52 26.14 32.78
C LYS A 316 -1.70 25.28 32.31
N ASP A 317 -2.32 25.63 31.19
CA ASP A 317 -3.44 24.87 30.64
C ASP A 317 -2.91 23.69 29.84
N LYS A 318 -3.09 22.48 30.40
CA LYS A 318 -2.61 21.23 29.82
C LYS A 318 -3.08 21.04 28.38
N ALA A 319 -4.36 21.25 28.10
CA ALA A 319 -4.93 20.98 26.79
C ALA A 319 -4.40 21.97 25.73
N LYS A 320 -4.20 23.24 26.11
CA LYS A 320 -3.61 24.26 25.23
C LYS A 320 -2.15 23.95 24.90
N ILE A 321 -1.38 23.53 25.90
CA ILE A 321 0.03 23.18 25.72
C ILE A 321 0.15 21.91 24.85
N GLU A 322 -0.64 20.87 25.09
CA GLU A 322 -0.64 19.65 24.26
C GLU A 322 -0.99 19.94 22.79
N ALA A 323 -1.99 20.78 22.55
CA ALA A 323 -2.35 21.19 21.20
C ALA A 323 -1.19 21.91 20.49
N SER A 324 -0.52 22.82 21.21
CA SER A 324 0.62 23.56 20.68
C SER A 324 1.87 22.68 20.47
N ILE A 325 2.12 21.72 21.36
CA ILE A 325 3.15 20.69 21.18
C ILE A 325 2.86 19.88 19.92
N LYS A 326 1.62 19.42 19.73
CA LYS A 326 1.21 18.65 18.56
C LYS A 326 1.44 19.43 17.26
N GLU A 327 1.04 20.70 17.22
CA GLU A 327 1.27 21.58 16.08
C GLU A 327 2.77 21.75 15.81
N THR A 328 3.57 21.98 16.85
CA THR A 328 5.04 22.14 16.74
C THR A 328 5.72 20.87 16.23
N ILE A 329 5.31 19.68 16.71
CA ILE A 329 5.82 18.39 16.21
C ILE A 329 5.49 18.24 14.73
N ILE A 330 4.25 18.52 14.31
CA ILE A 330 3.84 18.39 12.90
C ILE A 330 4.59 19.38 12.01
N LEU A 331 4.84 20.61 12.48
CA LEU A 331 5.64 21.60 11.74
C LEU A 331 7.08 21.12 11.51
N LYS A 332 7.72 20.52 12.53
CA LYS A 332 9.09 19.98 12.41
C LYS A 332 9.15 18.64 11.70
N VAL A 333 8.09 17.85 11.78
CA VAL A 333 7.98 16.48 11.24
C VAL A 333 6.63 16.31 10.52
N PRO A 334 6.48 16.86 9.31
CA PRO A 334 5.19 16.83 8.59
C PRO A 334 4.65 15.41 8.32
N ALA A 335 5.52 14.40 8.25
CA ALA A 335 5.14 13.00 8.08
C ALA A 335 4.27 12.43 9.23
N LEU A 336 4.25 13.09 10.39
CA LEU A 336 3.41 12.72 11.54
C LEU A 336 2.01 13.36 11.48
N ALA A 337 1.70 14.16 10.46
CA ALA A 337 0.36 14.71 10.27
C ALA A 337 -0.69 13.59 10.18
N GLY A 338 -1.79 13.75 10.92
CA GLY A 338 -2.87 12.77 10.97
C GLY A 338 -2.57 11.49 11.77
N LYS A 339 -1.38 11.36 12.38
CA LYS A 339 -1.05 10.25 13.27
C LYS A 339 -1.62 10.45 14.66
N ASP A 340 -1.91 9.35 15.33
CA ASP A 340 -2.45 9.36 16.70
C ASP A 340 -1.32 9.65 17.71
N LEU A 341 -0.93 10.92 17.83
CA LEU A 341 0.05 11.35 18.83
C LEU A 341 -0.63 11.50 20.20
N GLN A 342 -0.11 10.78 21.18
CA GLN A 342 -0.57 10.76 22.56
C GLN A 342 0.50 11.35 23.47
N PHE A 343 0.08 12.21 24.39
CA PHE A 343 0.95 12.90 25.33
C PHE A 343 0.69 12.39 26.75
N LYS A 344 1.73 11.89 27.38
CA LYS A 344 1.74 11.49 28.79
C LYS A 344 2.72 12.39 29.53
N THR A 345 2.54 12.54 30.84
CA THR A 345 3.30 13.34 31.81
C THR A 345 2.67 14.68 32.23
N ASP A 346 3.25 15.20 33.31
CA ASP A 346 3.05 16.55 33.84
C ASP A 346 3.91 17.54 33.05
N LEU A 347 3.25 18.45 32.32
CA LEU A 347 3.87 19.43 31.43
C LEU A 347 4.64 20.53 32.17
N THR A 348 4.53 20.61 33.50
CA THR A 348 5.24 21.63 34.31
C THR A 348 6.76 21.45 34.33
N LYS A 349 7.26 20.29 33.87
CA LYS A 349 8.69 19.98 33.79
C LYS A 349 9.35 20.36 32.46
N ASN A 350 8.65 21.08 31.58
CA ASN A 350 9.15 21.41 30.24
C ASN A 350 9.56 20.17 29.42
N GLU A 351 8.95 19.03 29.75
CA GLU A 351 9.19 17.72 29.15
C GLU A 351 7.85 17.01 28.95
N VAL A 352 7.71 16.32 27.83
CA VAL A 352 6.52 15.53 27.49
C VAL A 352 6.92 14.17 26.96
N ASN A 353 6.22 13.13 27.38
CA ASN A 353 6.37 11.83 26.77
C ASN A 353 5.37 11.67 25.62
N VAL A 354 5.90 11.46 24.43
CA VAL A 354 5.11 11.29 23.20
C VAL A 354 5.09 9.82 22.83
N SER A 355 3.89 9.29 22.59
CA SER A 355 3.68 7.94 22.06
C SER A 355 2.65 7.97 20.94
N SER A 356 2.53 6.88 20.18
CA SER A 356 1.51 6.78 19.14
C SER A 356 1.13 5.33 18.87
N ASN A 357 -0.15 5.10 18.61
CA ASN A 357 -0.63 3.79 18.17
C ASN A 357 -0.07 3.38 16.80
N ASP A 358 0.43 4.31 16.01
CA ASP A 358 1.02 4.04 14.69
C ASP A 358 2.49 3.61 14.75
N PHE A 359 3.17 3.81 15.89
CA PHE A 359 4.61 3.61 16.05
C PHE A 359 4.95 2.73 17.27
N GLN A 360 6.19 2.25 17.36
CA GLN A 360 6.72 1.60 18.57
C GLN A 360 7.46 2.61 19.45
N GLY A 361 7.32 2.44 20.77
CA GLY A 361 8.08 3.18 21.76
C GLY A 361 7.46 4.53 22.15
N GLU A 362 8.14 5.17 23.10
CA GLU A 362 7.78 6.46 23.68
C GLU A 362 9.03 7.34 23.65
N VAL A 363 8.87 8.62 23.29
CA VAL A 363 9.98 9.56 23.14
C VAL A 363 9.73 10.76 24.04
N VAL A 364 10.71 11.07 24.88
CA VAL A 364 10.67 12.28 25.72
C VAL A 364 11.15 13.46 24.89
N LEU A 365 10.31 14.50 24.77
CA LEU A 365 10.65 15.75 24.11
C LEU A 365 10.69 16.89 25.12
N LYS A 366 11.69 17.76 25.01
CA LYS A 366 11.85 19.00 25.78
C LYS A 366 11.22 20.17 25.05
N PHE A 367 10.66 21.13 25.78
CA PHE A 367 10.07 22.34 25.21
C PHE A 367 10.06 23.50 26.21
N GLU A 368 9.81 24.71 25.73
CA GLU A 368 9.58 25.90 26.55
C GLU A 368 8.25 26.54 26.14
N VAL A 369 7.41 26.91 27.11
CA VAL A 369 6.11 27.54 26.83
C VAL A 369 6.24 29.05 26.78
N GLU A 370 5.89 29.66 25.65
CA GLU A 370 5.87 31.11 25.46
C GLU A 370 4.47 31.59 25.05
N VAL A 371 4.11 32.83 25.40
CA VAL A 371 2.89 33.43 24.84
C VAL A 371 3.21 33.89 23.42
N LYS A 372 2.39 33.46 22.46
CA LYS A 372 2.40 33.97 21.08
C LYS A 372 2.31 35.48 21.15
N SER A 373 3.42 36.14 20.85
CA SER A 373 3.46 37.58 20.67
C SER A 373 2.58 37.92 19.47
N SER A 374 1.31 38.25 19.70
CA SER A 374 0.54 38.96 18.69
C SER A 374 1.25 40.29 18.48
N GLU A 375 1.70 40.58 17.27
CA GLU A 375 2.15 41.93 16.93
C GLU A 375 1.03 42.91 17.29
N LYS A 376 1.21 43.63 18.40
CA LYS A 376 0.29 44.68 18.81
C LYS A 376 0.32 45.74 17.72
N GLN A 377 -0.85 46.21 17.27
CA GLN A 377 -0.92 47.30 16.30
C GLN A 377 -0.24 48.55 16.88
N LYS A 378 0.42 49.37 16.04
CA LYS A 378 0.98 50.66 16.49
C LYS A 378 -0.15 51.58 16.94
N LEU A 379 0.00 52.21 18.10
CA LEU A 379 -0.98 53.17 18.63
C LEU A 379 -1.16 54.36 17.68
N GLU A 380 -0.07 54.76 17.02
CA GLU A 380 -0.06 55.79 15.97
C GLU A 380 -1.07 55.47 14.84
N ASP A 381 -1.13 54.23 14.38
CA ASP A 381 -2.04 53.83 13.30
C ASP A 381 -3.50 53.87 13.74
N ALA A 382 -3.76 53.58 15.02
CA ALA A 382 -5.10 53.66 15.60
C ALA A 382 -5.56 55.12 15.79
N LEU A 383 -4.63 56.04 16.10
CA LEU A 383 -4.90 57.46 16.31
C LEU A 383 -4.81 58.31 15.03
N LYS A 384 -4.55 57.70 13.87
CA LYS A 384 -4.35 58.41 12.58
C LYS A 384 -5.50 59.34 12.17
N SER A 385 -6.72 59.10 12.65
CA SER A 385 -7.88 59.97 12.37
C SER A 385 -7.83 61.30 13.13
N ILE A 386 -7.00 61.42 14.17
CA ILE A 386 -6.75 62.67 14.89
C ILE A 386 -5.74 63.49 14.07
N SER A 387 -6.29 64.31 13.16
CA SER A 387 -5.49 65.17 12.28
C SER A 387 -4.45 66.00 13.05
N GLY A 388 -3.21 65.98 12.58
CA GLY A 388 -2.09 66.72 13.16
C GLY A 388 -1.74 66.34 14.61
N LYS A 389 -2.21 65.17 15.10
CA LYS A 389 -2.09 64.76 16.50
C LYS A 389 -2.66 65.79 17.48
N ASN A 390 -3.70 66.51 17.06
CA ASN A 390 -4.33 67.56 17.83
C ASN A 390 -5.75 67.16 18.25
N LEU A 391 -5.96 67.00 19.54
CA LEU A 391 -7.28 66.74 20.13
C LEU A 391 -8.18 67.97 20.08
N GLY A 392 -7.64 69.17 19.87
CA GLY A 392 -8.38 70.42 19.95
C GLY A 392 -8.74 70.71 21.40
N LYS A 393 -9.99 71.11 21.62
CA LYS A 393 -10.49 71.49 22.95
C LYS A 393 -10.85 70.26 23.77
N VAL A 394 -10.32 70.18 24.99
CA VAL A 394 -10.73 69.24 26.04
C VAL A 394 -11.41 70.04 27.15
N GLN A 395 -12.54 69.56 27.62
CA GLN A 395 -13.45 70.34 28.45
C GLN A 395 -13.43 69.91 29.92
N VAL A 396 -13.26 70.87 30.82
CA VAL A 396 -13.43 70.70 32.27
C VAL A 396 -14.68 71.44 32.76
N SER A 397 -15.20 71.12 33.94
CA SER A 397 -16.50 71.65 34.40
C SER A 397 -16.40 73.02 35.08
N LYS A 398 -15.23 73.38 35.61
CA LYS A 398 -14.98 74.64 36.33
C LYS A 398 -13.59 75.18 36.01
N GLU A 399 -13.40 76.50 36.12
CA GLU A 399 -12.11 77.16 35.91
C GLU A 399 -11.00 76.60 36.83
N THR A 400 -11.35 76.26 38.07
CA THR A 400 -10.43 75.65 39.04
C THR A 400 -9.91 74.28 38.61
N GLU A 401 -10.62 73.57 37.73
CA GLU A 401 -10.25 72.23 37.25
C GLU A 401 -9.26 72.27 36.08
N LYS A 402 -8.96 73.45 35.51
CA LYS A 402 -7.95 73.58 34.43
C LYS A 402 -6.54 73.18 34.84
N LYS A 403 -6.28 73.00 36.13
CA LYS A 403 -5.01 72.51 36.69
C LYS A 403 -5.15 71.15 37.37
N ASP A 404 -6.35 70.57 37.41
CA ASP A 404 -6.58 69.26 38.01
C ASP A 404 -6.22 68.16 37.01
N LYS A 405 -5.10 67.48 37.29
CA LYS A 405 -4.57 66.43 36.44
C LYS A 405 -5.60 65.33 36.13
N ALA A 406 -6.32 64.84 37.13
CA ALA A 406 -7.25 63.73 36.96
C ALA A 406 -8.45 64.13 36.11
N LYS A 407 -8.95 65.37 36.27
CA LYS A 407 -10.05 65.89 35.46
C LYS A 407 -9.66 66.09 34.00
N ILE A 408 -8.45 66.60 33.76
CA ILE A 408 -7.94 66.80 32.40
C ILE A 408 -7.69 65.44 31.72
N GLU A 409 -7.09 64.46 32.41
CA GLU A 409 -6.90 63.10 31.86
C GLU A 409 -8.22 62.42 31.52
N ALA A 410 -9.25 62.55 32.36
CA ALA A 410 -10.58 62.02 32.07
C ALA A 410 -11.18 62.67 30.82
N SER A 411 -11.05 64.00 30.69
CA SER A 411 -11.54 64.75 29.53
C SER A 411 -10.78 64.41 28.25
N ILE A 412 -9.46 64.21 28.33
CA ILE A 412 -8.63 63.73 27.22
C ILE A 412 -9.10 62.34 26.79
N LYS A 413 -9.32 61.43 27.74
CA LYS A 413 -9.79 60.07 27.46
C LYS A 413 -11.15 60.06 26.74
N GLU A 414 -12.11 60.83 27.23
CA GLU A 414 -13.42 61.01 26.58
C GLU A 414 -13.26 61.54 25.16
N THR A 415 -12.42 62.57 24.98
CA THR A 415 -12.19 63.21 23.68
C THR A 415 -11.53 62.25 22.67
N ILE A 416 -10.54 61.46 23.11
CA ILE A 416 -9.91 60.42 22.28
C ILE A 416 -10.95 59.38 21.85
N ILE A 417 -11.79 58.89 22.77
CA ILE A 417 -12.81 57.88 22.47
C ILE A 417 -13.87 58.45 21.51
N LEU A 418 -14.24 59.73 21.65
CA LEU A 418 -15.19 60.38 20.75
C LEU A 418 -14.64 60.51 19.32
N LYS A 419 -13.35 60.82 19.17
CA LYS A 419 -12.68 60.89 17.86
C LYS A 419 -12.28 59.53 17.29
N VAL A 420 -12.05 58.55 18.16
CA VAL A 420 -11.58 57.20 17.82
C VAL A 420 -12.38 56.16 18.63
N PRO A 421 -13.65 55.89 18.26
CA PRO A 421 -14.51 54.97 19.03
C PRO A 421 -13.94 53.56 19.21
N ALA A 422 -13.06 53.11 18.30
CA ALA A 422 -12.38 51.82 18.38
C ALA A 422 -11.45 51.67 19.62
N LEU A 423 -11.10 52.78 20.28
CA LEU A 423 -10.30 52.77 21.51
C LEU A 423 -11.16 52.68 22.79
N ALA A 424 -12.48 52.60 22.67
CA ALA A 424 -13.37 52.40 23.82
C ALA A 424 -13.01 51.10 24.57
N GLY A 425 -12.90 51.20 25.89
CA GLY A 425 -12.53 50.08 26.76
C GLY A 425 -11.05 49.65 26.72
N LYS A 426 -10.20 50.35 25.94
CA LYS A 426 -8.75 50.11 25.91
C LYS A 426 -8.06 50.76 27.10
N ASP A 427 -6.95 50.17 27.53
CA ASP A 427 -6.15 50.67 28.64
C ASP A 427 -5.29 51.86 28.18
N LEU A 428 -5.90 53.04 28.04
CA LEU A 428 -5.18 54.28 27.71
C LEU A 428 -4.52 54.85 28.97
N GLN A 429 -3.21 55.02 28.89
CA GLN A 429 -2.36 55.57 29.94
C GLN A 429 -1.79 56.92 29.48
N PHE A 430 -1.83 57.90 30.38
CA PHE A 430 -1.37 59.26 30.12
C PHE A 430 -0.14 59.55 30.98
N LYS A 431 0.96 59.91 30.32
CA LYS A 431 2.21 60.36 30.95
C LYS A 431 2.45 61.79 30.50
N THR A 432 3.05 62.60 31.39
CA THR A 432 3.55 64.00 31.24
C THR A 432 2.88 65.02 32.16
N ASP A 433 3.50 66.20 32.21
CA ASP A 433 2.98 67.43 32.80
C ASP A 433 2.00 68.10 31.83
N LEU A 434 0.72 68.09 32.21
CA LEU A 434 -0.39 68.59 31.39
C LEU A 434 -0.38 70.12 31.21
N THR A 435 0.50 70.84 31.91
CA THR A 435 0.65 72.31 31.76
C THR A 435 1.24 72.73 30.41
N LYS A 436 1.78 71.77 29.64
CA LYS A 436 2.38 72.01 28.32
C LYS A 436 1.41 71.87 27.15
N ASN A 437 0.11 71.69 27.41
CA ASN A 437 -0.90 71.45 26.36
C ASN A 437 -0.57 70.24 25.46
N GLU A 438 0.22 69.30 25.99
CA GLU A 438 0.66 68.08 25.31
C GLU A 438 0.61 66.90 26.29
N VAL A 439 0.22 65.73 25.80
CA VAL A 439 0.13 64.49 26.58
C VAL A 439 0.75 63.32 25.81
N ASN A 440 1.56 62.50 26.49
CA ASN A 440 2.01 61.22 25.93
C ASN A 440 0.97 60.16 26.25
N VAL A 441 0.34 59.62 25.20
CA VAL A 441 -0.63 58.55 25.30
C VAL A 441 0.06 57.22 24.99
N SER A 442 -0.15 56.23 25.84
CA SER A 442 0.33 54.87 25.67
C SER A 442 -0.78 53.88 26.00
N SER A 443 -0.63 52.61 25.62
CA SER A 443 -1.60 51.58 25.99
C SER A 443 -0.98 50.20 26.02
N ASN A 444 -1.38 49.38 26.99
CA ASN A 444 -0.99 47.98 27.04
C ASN A 444 -1.55 47.17 25.85
N ASP A 445 -2.56 47.67 25.15
CA ASP A 445 -3.16 47.00 24.00
C ASP A 445 -2.43 47.28 22.68
N PHE A 446 -1.54 48.28 22.62
CA PHE A 446 -0.89 48.77 21.40
C PHE A 446 0.65 48.88 21.55
N GLN A 447 1.38 49.05 20.45
CA GLN A 447 2.81 49.40 20.48
C GLN A 447 3.02 50.92 20.36
N GLY A 448 4.01 51.43 21.10
CA GLY A 448 4.47 52.80 21.01
C GLY A 448 3.71 53.79 21.89
N GLU A 449 4.21 55.03 21.92
CA GLU A 449 3.58 56.17 22.59
C GLU A 449 3.32 57.27 21.55
N VAL A 450 2.23 58.01 21.70
CA VAL A 450 1.82 59.08 20.78
C VAL A 450 1.64 60.36 21.57
N VAL A 451 2.32 61.43 21.15
CA VAL A 451 2.14 62.76 21.73
C VAL A 451 0.93 63.42 21.08
N LEU A 452 -0.06 63.80 21.89
CA LEU A 452 -1.23 64.54 21.43
C LEU A 452 -1.24 65.95 22.03
N LYS A 453 -1.59 66.94 21.20
CA LYS A 453 -1.77 68.34 21.63
C LYS A 453 -3.24 68.59 21.99
N PHE A 454 -3.50 69.48 22.94
CA PHE A 454 -4.85 69.86 23.34
C PHE A 454 -4.89 71.27 23.94
N GLU A 455 -6.09 71.83 24.07
CA GLU A 455 -6.35 73.08 24.79
C GLU A 455 -7.44 72.84 25.84
N VAL A 456 -7.22 73.27 27.08
CA VAL A 456 -8.20 73.08 28.16
C VAL A 456 -9.17 74.25 28.21
N GLU A 457 -10.47 73.98 28.05
CA GLU A 457 -11.53 74.97 28.19
C GLU A 457 -12.55 74.57 29.27
N VAL A 458 -13.26 75.56 29.82
CA VAL A 458 -14.40 75.27 30.71
C VAL A 458 -15.63 75.03 29.84
N LYS A 459 -16.41 73.99 30.13
CA LYS A 459 -17.72 73.78 29.51
C LYS A 459 -18.57 75.02 29.70
N SER A 460 -18.91 75.69 28.59
CA SER A 460 -19.99 76.67 28.59
C SER A 460 -21.27 75.96 29.02
N LYS A 461 -21.92 76.49 30.06
CA LYS A 461 -23.19 75.96 30.56
C LYS A 461 -24.30 76.13 29.55
#